data_AF-A0A3M1X5W3-F1
#
_entry.id   AF-A0A3M1X5W3-F1
#
_cell.length_a   1.000
_cell.length_b   1.000
_cell.length_c   1.000
_cell.angle_alpha   90.00
_cell.angle_beta   90.00
_cell.angle_gamma   90.00
#
_symmetry.space_group_name_H-M   'P 1'
#
loop_
_entity.id
_entity.type
_entity.pdbx_description
1 polymer ?
#
loop_
_entity_poly.entity_id
_entity_poly.type
_entity_poly.pdbx_seq_one_letter_code
_entity_poly.pdbx_strand_id
1 'polypeptide(L)'
;PDLQLWFVEGRDFRSPNAMPDGPDKTIWGAEQLNWLKESLLASDATFKLLISPTPMIGPDDKRKTDNHTNLGGFRHEGDAFFAWLDENGFQDKGFYILCGDRHWQYHSIHPNGIEEFSCGALVDQNSRVGRKPGDPGSTDPEGLIRQPFTSPQAGGGFLLVELDPGPGGPSLSLRLMDIYGEERYAVTQRAPKGD
;
A
#
# COMPACT_ATOMS: atom_id res chain seq x y z
N PRO A 1 -19.88 5.92 -7.65
CA PRO A 1 -18.89 6.66 -8.47
C PRO A 1 -17.82 5.68 -8.98
N ASP A 2 -17.04 6.02 -10.00
CA ASP A 2 -16.02 5.08 -10.50
C ASP A 2 -14.79 4.99 -9.58
N LEU A 3 -14.46 6.06 -8.85
CA LEU A 3 -13.28 6.15 -7.99
C LEU A 3 -13.57 6.94 -6.71
N GLN A 4 -13.05 6.45 -5.59
CA GLN A 4 -12.97 7.19 -4.33
C GLN A 4 -11.58 7.02 -3.69
N LEU A 5 -11.09 8.08 -3.06
CA LEU A 5 -9.77 8.16 -2.45
C LEU A 5 -9.87 8.41 -0.95
N TRP A 6 -9.01 7.75 -0.18
CA TRP A 6 -8.82 7.99 1.26
C TRP A 6 -7.40 8.46 1.51
N PHE A 7 -7.25 9.62 2.12
CA PHE A 7 -5.96 10.13 2.56
C PHE A 7 -5.90 9.99 4.08
N VAL A 8 -4.97 9.18 4.57
CA VAL A 8 -4.79 8.94 6.01
C VAL A 8 -3.54 9.64 6.51
N GLU A 9 -3.58 10.14 7.74
CA GLU A 9 -2.41 10.74 8.39
C GLU A 9 -1.67 9.71 9.26
N GLY A 10 -0.33 9.72 9.22
CA GLY A 10 0.53 8.70 9.86
C GLY A 10 1.52 9.23 10.89
N ARG A 11 1.36 10.47 11.38
CA ARG A 11 2.24 11.13 12.36
C ARG A 11 1.47 11.77 13.51
N ASP A 12 0.37 12.48 13.25
CA ASP A 12 -0.31 13.30 14.28
C ASP A 12 -0.91 12.48 15.42
N PHE A 13 -1.47 11.31 15.11
CA PHE A 13 -2.13 10.42 16.08
C PHE A 13 -1.23 9.26 16.54
N ARG A 14 -0.01 9.21 16.02
CA ARG A 14 0.88 8.05 16.13
C ARG A 14 1.44 7.92 17.54
N SER A 15 1.29 6.75 18.15
CA SER A 15 2.00 6.36 19.37
C SER A 15 3.52 6.45 19.19
N PRO A 16 4.33 6.68 20.24
CA PRO A 16 5.78 6.71 20.11
C PRO A 16 6.35 5.46 19.43
N ASN A 17 7.26 5.62 18.46
CA ASN A 17 7.86 4.48 17.74
C ASN A 17 8.48 3.43 18.68
N ALA A 18 9.01 3.87 19.84
CA ALA A 18 9.65 3.02 20.84
C ALA A 18 8.66 2.27 21.75
N MET A 19 7.36 2.59 21.70
CA MET A 19 6.32 1.82 22.40
C MET A 19 6.33 0.38 21.87
N PRO A 20 6.24 -0.65 22.74
CA PRO A 20 6.10 -2.03 22.28
C PRO A 20 4.89 -2.19 21.35
N ASP A 21 5.03 -2.98 20.28
CA ASP A 21 3.91 -3.28 19.40
C ASP A 21 2.82 -4.08 20.13
N GLY A 22 1.56 -3.81 19.82
CA GLY A 22 0.41 -4.36 20.53
C GLY A 22 -0.88 -3.55 20.34
N PRO A 23 -1.99 -3.96 20.96
CA PRO A 23 -3.33 -3.40 20.73
C PRO A 23 -3.47 -1.91 21.07
N ASP A 24 -2.65 -1.40 21.99
CA ASP A 24 -2.68 0.00 22.41
C ASP A 24 -1.75 0.90 21.59
N LYS A 25 -0.95 0.34 20.67
CA LYS A 25 -0.03 1.08 19.81
C LYS A 25 -0.68 1.31 18.45
N THR A 26 -0.79 2.57 18.03
CA THR A 26 -1.54 2.95 16.83
C THR A 26 -0.77 3.99 16.01
N ILE A 27 -0.85 3.91 14.69
CA ILE A 27 -0.36 4.97 13.80
C ILE A 27 -1.46 5.97 13.46
N TRP A 28 -2.69 5.48 13.32
CA TRP A 28 -3.85 6.25 12.84
C TRP A 28 -4.65 6.88 13.97
N GLY A 29 -4.53 6.38 15.19
CA GLY A 29 -5.46 6.72 16.27
C GLY A 29 -6.83 6.06 16.07
N ALA A 30 -7.59 5.96 17.16
CA ALA A 30 -8.89 5.29 17.14
C ALA A 30 -9.92 6.00 16.25
N GLU A 31 -9.93 7.33 16.25
CA GLU A 31 -10.91 8.12 15.49
C GLU A 31 -10.73 7.95 13.98
N GLN A 32 -9.50 8.12 13.47
CA GLN A 32 -9.21 7.95 12.04
C GLN A 32 -9.41 6.49 11.59
N LEU A 33 -9.01 5.51 12.41
CA LEU A 33 -9.22 4.10 12.09
C LEU A 33 -10.71 3.76 11.97
N ASN A 34 -11.54 4.25 12.89
CA ASN A 34 -12.98 4.03 12.83
C ASN A 34 -13.60 4.73 11.62
N TRP A 35 -13.25 6.00 11.39
CA TRP A 35 -13.69 6.75 10.21
C TRP A 35 -13.32 6.04 8.90
N LEU A 36 -12.09 5.53 8.80
CA LEU A 36 -11.60 4.81 7.62
C LEU A 36 -12.47 3.56 7.36
N LYS A 37 -12.70 2.75 8.40
CA LYS A 37 -13.50 1.52 8.29
C LYS A 37 -14.95 1.82 7.90
N GLU A 38 -15.60 2.76 8.59
CA GLU A 38 -17.00 3.14 8.33
C GLU A 38 -17.19 3.70 6.93
N SER A 39 -16.30 4.61 6.50
CA SER A 39 -16.39 5.24 5.18
C SER A 39 -16.06 4.27 4.04
N LEU A 40 -15.15 3.31 4.25
CA LEU A 40 -14.89 2.23 3.30
C LEU A 40 -16.10 1.31 3.13
N LEU A 41 -16.79 0.96 4.22
CA LEU A 41 -18.01 0.14 4.17
C LEU A 41 -19.17 0.87 3.51
N ALA A 42 -19.27 2.18 3.69
CA ALA A 42 -20.31 3.00 3.09
C ALA A 42 -20.09 3.28 1.58
N SER A 43 -18.89 3.02 1.06
CA SER A 43 -18.54 3.34 -0.32
C SER A 43 -19.02 2.30 -1.33
N ASP A 44 -19.82 2.76 -2.30
CA ASP A 44 -20.23 2.00 -3.49
C ASP A 44 -19.29 2.24 -4.70
N ALA A 45 -18.11 2.87 -4.49
CA ALA A 45 -17.20 3.19 -5.58
C ALA A 45 -16.61 1.92 -6.22
N THR A 46 -16.46 1.91 -7.56
CA THR A 46 -15.87 0.78 -8.28
C THR A 46 -14.42 0.54 -7.88
N PHE A 47 -13.62 1.60 -7.82
CA PHE A 47 -12.25 1.58 -7.34
C PHE A 47 -12.10 2.40 -6.05
N LYS A 48 -11.34 1.86 -5.10
CA LYS A 48 -11.08 2.46 -3.79
C LYS A 48 -9.57 2.53 -3.57
N LEU A 49 -9.01 3.72 -3.44
CA LEU A 49 -7.57 3.88 -3.23
C LEU A 49 -7.30 4.46 -1.84
N LEU A 50 -6.56 3.71 -1.04
CA LEU A 50 -5.99 4.21 0.21
C LEU A 50 -4.62 4.83 -0.08
N ILE A 51 -4.51 6.13 0.13
CA ILE A 51 -3.25 6.88 0.04
C ILE A 51 -2.62 6.90 1.44
N SER A 52 -1.68 5.99 1.67
CA SER A 52 -0.97 5.83 2.94
C SER A 52 0.41 6.49 2.89
N PRO A 53 0.79 7.35 3.86
CA PRO A 53 2.12 7.94 3.88
C PRO A 53 3.27 6.93 3.98
N THR A 54 3.02 5.76 4.58
CA THR A 54 4.02 4.70 4.80
C THR A 54 3.50 3.33 4.35
N PRO A 55 4.38 2.36 4.04
CA PRO A 55 3.96 1.02 3.62
C PRO A 55 3.12 0.27 4.65
N MET A 56 2.19 -0.51 4.13
CA MET A 56 1.38 -1.50 4.82
C MET A 56 1.76 -2.93 4.45
N ILE A 57 2.21 -3.21 3.21
CA ILE A 57 2.60 -4.55 2.75
C ILE A 57 4.14 -4.69 2.77
N GLY A 58 4.86 -3.85 2.04
CA GLY A 58 6.32 -3.95 1.90
C GLY A 58 6.76 -5.03 0.89
N PRO A 59 7.81 -5.84 1.13
CA PRO A 59 8.58 -5.92 2.38
C PRO A 59 9.53 -4.74 2.58
N ASP A 60 9.83 -4.46 3.84
CA ASP A 60 10.72 -3.38 4.28
C ASP A 60 11.94 -3.93 5.05
N ASP A 61 12.86 -3.07 5.44
CA ASP A 61 13.99 -3.44 6.29
C ASP A 61 13.53 -3.89 7.69
N LYS A 62 13.97 -5.08 8.12
CA LYS A 62 13.65 -5.65 9.45
C LYS A 62 14.01 -4.75 10.64
N ARG A 63 15.01 -3.88 10.48
CA ARG A 63 15.48 -2.96 11.53
C ARG A 63 14.58 -1.73 11.74
N LYS A 64 13.61 -1.49 10.86
CA LYS A 64 12.71 -0.35 10.92
C LYS A 64 11.53 -0.65 11.85
N THR A 65 10.93 0.40 12.42
CA THR A 65 9.89 0.29 13.47
C THR A 65 8.87 1.43 13.39
N ASP A 66 8.67 2.04 12.23
CA ASP A 66 7.96 3.32 12.07
C ASP A 66 6.70 3.24 11.19
N ASN A 67 6.31 2.05 10.74
CA ASN A 67 5.12 1.80 9.90
C ASN A 67 4.44 0.44 10.21
N HIS A 68 3.39 0.13 9.45
CA HIS A 68 2.57 -1.09 9.61
C HIS A 68 3.23 -2.39 9.15
N THR A 69 4.19 -2.38 8.22
CA THR A 69 4.87 -3.63 7.80
C THR A 69 5.98 -4.05 8.78
N ASN A 70 6.51 -3.11 9.56
CA ASN A 70 7.66 -3.32 10.44
C ASN A 70 7.35 -4.22 11.66
N LEU A 71 8.11 -5.31 11.83
CA LEU A 71 7.90 -6.32 12.87
C LEU A 71 7.89 -5.78 14.31
N GLY A 72 8.64 -4.71 14.60
CA GLY A 72 8.61 -4.00 15.90
C GLY A 72 7.95 -2.63 15.84
N GLY A 73 7.26 -2.34 14.72
CA GLY A 73 6.59 -1.08 14.44
C GLY A 73 5.14 -1.09 14.89
N PHE A 74 4.23 -0.92 13.93
CA PHE A 74 2.78 -0.87 14.13
C PHE A 74 2.13 -2.10 13.47
N ARG A 75 2.79 -3.26 13.56
CA ARG A 75 2.40 -4.46 12.81
C ARG A 75 1.09 -5.02 13.33
N HIS A 76 0.86 -4.96 14.64
CA HIS A 76 -0.42 -5.35 15.23
C HIS A 76 -1.61 -4.60 14.61
N GLU A 77 -1.53 -3.27 14.47
CA GLU A 77 -2.58 -2.47 13.82
C GLU A 77 -2.72 -2.81 12.32
N GLY A 78 -1.60 -3.00 11.63
CA GLY A 78 -1.58 -3.34 10.20
C GLY A 78 -2.26 -4.70 9.94
N ASP A 79 -1.86 -5.73 10.68
CA ASP A 79 -2.44 -7.07 10.60
C ASP A 79 -3.93 -7.06 10.97
N ALA A 80 -4.32 -6.30 12.00
CA ALA A 80 -5.73 -6.14 12.37
C ALA A 80 -6.56 -5.45 11.27
N PHE A 81 -5.96 -4.51 10.53
CA PHE A 81 -6.63 -3.89 9.38
C PHE A 81 -6.75 -4.84 8.20
N PHE A 82 -5.71 -5.62 7.86
CA PHE A 82 -5.79 -6.63 6.80
C PHE A 82 -6.77 -7.76 7.12
N ALA A 83 -6.85 -8.19 8.39
CA ALA A 83 -7.86 -9.14 8.84
C ALA A 83 -9.27 -8.55 8.67
N TRP A 84 -9.48 -7.29 9.06
CA TRP A 84 -10.75 -6.61 8.85
C TRP A 84 -11.12 -6.45 7.36
N LEU A 85 -10.14 -6.19 6.48
CA LEU A 85 -10.37 -6.14 5.03
C LEU A 85 -10.84 -7.50 4.49
N ASP A 86 -10.24 -8.60 4.96
CA ASP A 86 -10.61 -9.97 4.59
C ASP A 86 -12.03 -10.32 5.07
N GLU A 87 -12.34 -10.04 6.34
CA GLU A 87 -13.67 -10.23 6.94
C GLU A 87 -14.78 -9.50 6.17
N ASN A 88 -14.44 -8.39 5.51
CA ASN A 88 -15.39 -7.57 4.75
C ASN A 88 -15.27 -7.76 3.22
N GLY A 89 -14.50 -8.74 2.76
CA GLY A 89 -14.42 -9.13 1.35
C GLY A 89 -13.80 -8.08 0.43
N PHE A 90 -12.83 -7.31 0.90
CA PHE A 90 -12.23 -6.22 0.11
C PHE A 90 -11.36 -6.67 -1.06
N GLN A 91 -10.90 -7.93 -1.07
CA GLN A 91 -10.13 -8.54 -2.16
C GLN A 91 -10.85 -8.47 -3.52
N ASP A 92 -12.19 -8.47 -3.51
CA ASP A 92 -13.01 -8.43 -4.72
C ASP A 92 -13.69 -7.05 -4.93
N LYS A 93 -13.34 -6.03 -4.13
CA LYS A 93 -14.01 -4.71 -4.11
C LYS A 93 -13.18 -3.56 -4.71
N GLY A 94 -12.18 -3.90 -5.52
CA GLY A 94 -11.33 -2.92 -6.21
C GLY A 94 -10.56 -2.01 -5.26
N PHE A 95 -10.08 -2.54 -4.13
CA PHE A 95 -9.32 -1.79 -3.13
C PHE A 95 -7.82 -1.93 -3.33
N TYR A 96 -7.10 -0.80 -3.39
CA TYR A 96 -5.66 -0.75 -3.59
C TYR A 96 -5.01 0.25 -2.63
N ILE A 97 -3.77 -0.02 -2.23
CA ILE A 97 -3.00 0.84 -1.34
C ILE A 97 -1.90 1.52 -2.15
N LEU A 98 -1.79 2.84 -2.07
CA LEU A 98 -0.70 3.60 -2.67
C LEU A 98 0.12 4.24 -1.56
N CYS A 99 1.43 4.08 -1.60
CA CYS A 99 2.31 4.61 -0.55
C CYS A 99 3.61 5.25 -1.07
N GLY A 100 4.29 5.92 -0.15
CA GLY A 100 5.62 6.48 -0.36
C GLY A 100 6.55 6.16 0.79
N ASP A 101 7.36 7.15 1.20
CA ASP A 101 8.33 7.12 2.32
C ASP A 101 9.51 6.14 2.14
N ARG A 102 9.26 4.96 1.60
CA ARG A 102 10.28 3.99 1.22
C ARG A 102 10.80 4.32 -0.16
N HIS A 103 12.10 4.64 -0.22
CA HIS A 103 12.75 5.24 -1.39
C HIS A 103 13.01 4.27 -2.56
N TRP A 104 12.04 3.43 -2.91
CA TRP A 104 12.08 2.60 -4.10
C TRP A 104 10.65 2.35 -4.59
N GLN A 105 10.53 1.98 -5.87
CA GLN A 105 9.25 1.64 -6.46
C GLN A 105 9.03 0.13 -6.39
N TYR A 106 7.79 -0.26 -6.07
CA TYR A 106 7.37 -1.66 -6.11
C TYR A 106 5.87 -1.78 -6.31
N HIS A 107 5.48 -2.96 -6.77
CA HIS A 107 4.13 -3.50 -6.67
C HIS A 107 4.24 -4.79 -5.85
N SER A 108 3.53 -4.82 -4.73
CA SER A 108 3.48 -5.96 -3.81
C SER A 108 2.05 -6.39 -3.55
N ILE A 109 1.86 -7.66 -3.27
CA ILE A 109 0.55 -8.29 -3.09
C ILE A 109 0.62 -9.09 -1.78
N HIS A 110 -0.20 -8.69 -0.82
CA HIS A 110 -0.34 -9.36 0.47
C HIS A 110 -0.93 -10.77 0.27
N PRO A 111 -0.68 -11.74 1.17
CA PRO A 111 -1.25 -13.09 1.06
C PRO A 111 -2.78 -13.15 0.91
N ASN A 112 -3.51 -12.13 1.35
CA ASN A 112 -4.98 -12.03 1.16
C ASN A 112 -5.41 -11.42 -0.19
N GLY A 113 -4.47 -11.10 -1.07
CA GLY A 113 -4.74 -10.58 -2.41
C GLY A 113 -4.76 -9.05 -2.54
N ILE A 114 -4.72 -8.29 -1.45
CA ILE A 114 -4.66 -6.81 -1.53
C ILE A 114 -3.32 -6.38 -2.13
N GLU A 115 -3.37 -5.42 -3.04
CA GLU A 115 -2.20 -4.89 -3.74
C GLU A 115 -1.77 -3.52 -3.17
N GLU A 116 -0.46 -3.32 -3.08
CA GLU A 116 0.19 -2.07 -2.69
C GLU A 116 1.19 -1.62 -3.77
N PHE A 117 1.14 -0.33 -4.10
CA PHE A 117 2.08 0.32 -5.02
C PHE A 117 2.85 1.41 -4.28
N SER A 118 4.18 1.35 -4.32
CA SER A 118 5.05 2.37 -3.73
C SER A 118 5.73 3.20 -4.80
N CYS A 119 5.82 4.50 -4.56
CA CYS A 119 6.61 5.44 -5.38
C CYS A 119 7.46 6.40 -4.54
N GLY A 120 8.04 5.93 -3.43
CA GLY A 120 8.56 6.82 -2.38
C GLY A 120 9.86 7.58 -2.66
N ALA A 121 10.54 7.38 -3.79
CA ALA A 121 11.65 8.25 -4.21
C ALA A 121 11.23 9.08 -5.43
N LEU A 122 11.14 10.41 -5.27
CA LEU A 122 10.87 11.31 -6.41
C LEU A 122 12.09 11.47 -7.33
N VAL A 123 13.30 11.38 -6.77
CA VAL A 123 14.57 11.60 -7.48
C VAL A 123 15.57 10.48 -7.17
N ASP A 124 16.48 10.23 -8.11
CA ASP A 124 17.48 9.17 -8.01
C ASP A 124 18.38 9.30 -6.78
N GLN A 125 18.75 10.52 -6.38
CA GLN A 125 19.65 10.79 -5.25
C GLN A 125 19.11 10.28 -3.93
N ASN A 126 17.79 10.19 -3.79
CA ASN A 126 17.15 9.68 -2.58
C ASN A 126 16.82 8.20 -2.71
N SER A 127 16.85 7.63 -3.91
CA SER A 127 16.43 6.25 -4.18
C SER A 127 17.39 5.20 -3.60
N ARG A 128 16.88 3.98 -3.42
CA ARG A 128 17.64 2.80 -3.01
C ARG A 128 17.10 1.55 -3.68
N VAL A 129 17.83 0.44 -3.59
CA VAL A 129 17.29 -0.88 -3.95
C VAL A 129 16.44 -1.40 -2.79
N GLY A 130 15.24 -1.87 -3.10
CA GLY A 130 14.28 -2.42 -2.13
C GLY A 130 14.64 -3.80 -1.59
N ARG A 131 13.97 -4.18 -0.50
CA ARG A 131 14.00 -5.57 0.00
C ARG A 131 13.12 -6.45 -0.88
N LYS A 132 13.54 -7.71 -1.02
CA LYS A 132 12.78 -8.74 -1.72
C LYS A 132 12.09 -9.67 -0.72
N PRO A 133 10.92 -10.22 -1.05
CA PRO A 133 10.33 -11.34 -0.30
C PRO A 133 11.34 -12.47 -0.14
N GLY A 134 11.40 -13.06 1.05
CA GLY A 134 12.35 -14.13 1.39
C GLY A 134 13.75 -13.66 1.81
N ASP A 135 14.03 -12.35 1.80
CA ASP A 135 15.28 -11.82 2.37
C ASP A 135 15.23 -11.91 3.91
N PRO A 136 16.18 -12.60 4.58
CA PRO A 136 16.22 -12.70 6.04
C PRO A 136 16.32 -11.36 6.78
N GLY A 137 16.82 -10.32 6.09
CA GLY A 137 16.91 -8.95 6.58
C GLY A 137 15.65 -8.11 6.33
N SER A 138 14.58 -8.70 5.81
CA SER A 138 13.33 -8.01 5.53
C SER A 138 12.23 -8.26 6.57
N THR A 139 11.09 -7.58 6.41
CA THR A 139 9.86 -7.83 7.17
C THR A 139 9.08 -9.06 6.68
N ASP A 140 9.56 -9.74 5.63
CA ASP A 140 8.97 -10.97 5.07
C ASP A 140 10.05 -12.03 4.76
N PRO A 141 10.71 -12.57 5.80
CA PRO A 141 11.77 -13.56 5.62
C PRO A 141 11.27 -14.90 5.07
N GLU A 142 9.97 -15.18 5.20
CA GLU A 142 9.34 -16.41 4.68
C GLU A 142 8.90 -16.28 3.21
N GLY A 143 8.89 -15.06 2.67
CA GLY A 143 8.55 -14.81 1.27
C GLY A 143 7.07 -15.01 0.96
N LEU A 144 6.20 -14.65 1.90
CA LEU A 144 4.75 -14.76 1.74
C LEU A 144 4.19 -13.67 0.83
N ILE A 145 4.84 -12.51 0.75
CA ILE A 145 4.45 -11.41 -0.13
C ILE A 145 4.83 -11.78 -1.57
N ARG A 146 3.87 -11.70 -2.49
CA ARG A 146 4.17 -11.75 -3.92
C ARG A 146 4.55 -10.35 -4.38
N GLN A 147 5.72 -10.18 -4.98
CA GLN A 147 6.19 -8.88 -5.48
C GLN A 147 6.38 -8.92 -7.01
N PRO A 148 5.32 -8.69 -7.81
CA PRO A 148 5.42 -8.68 -9.27
C PRO A 148 6.44 -7.67 -9.81
N PHE A 149 6.68 -6.58 -9.09
CA PHE A 149 7.66 -5.58 -9.47
C PHE A 149 8.38 -4.99 -8.26
N THR A 150 9.69 -4.83 -8.39
CA THR A 150 10.52 -3.94 -7.60
C THR A 150 11.57 -3.34 -8.53
N SER A 151 11.94 -2.08 -8.32
CA SER A 151 13.00 -1.45 -9.10
C SER A 151 14.28 -2.31 -9.03
N PRO A 152 14.86 -2.71 -10.19
CA PRO A 152 16.05 -3.55 -10.22
C PRO A 152 17.33 -2.80 -9.83
N GLN A 153 17.29 -1.47 -9.92
CA GLN A 153 18.34 -0.54 -9.55
C GLN A 153 17.73 0.59 -8.74
N ALA A 154 18.57 1.32 -8.00
CA ALA A 154 18.13 2.54 -7.34
C ALA A 154 17.73 3.57 -8.42
N GLY A 155 16.48 4.01 -8.39
CA GLY A 155 15.94 5.06 -9.25
C GLY A 155 14.71 5.69 -8.63
N GLY A 156 14.54 6.99 -8.85
CA GLY A 156 13.34 7.73 -8.47
C GLY A 156 12.25 7.64 -9.54
N GLY A 157 11.15 8.35 -9.31
CA GLY A 157 10.04 8.45 -10.23
C GLY A 157 8.72 8.75 -9.53
N PHE A 158 7.62 8.39 -10.16
CA PHE A 158 6.28 8.63 -9.64
C PHE A 158 5.32 7.53 -10.08
N LEU A 159 4.18 7.43 -9.39
CA LEU A 159 3.07 6.57 -9.80
C LEU A 159 2.04 7.40 -10.56
N LEU A 160 1.74 7.00 -11.79
CA LEU A 160 0.69 7.57 -12.62
C LEU A 160 -0.55 6.67 -12.56
N VAL A 161 -1.64 7.22 -12.03
CA VAL A 161 -2.93 6.54 -11.92
C VAL A 161 -3.92 7.17 -12.89
N GLU A 162 -4.52 6.36 -13.75
CA GLU A 162 -5.51 6.80 -14.74
C GLU A 162 -6.78 5.99 -14.63
N LEU A 163 -7.92 6.69 -14.63
CA LEU A 163 -9.25 6.08 -14.69
C LEU A 163 -9.84 6.35 -16.07
N ASP A 164 -10.22 5.29 -16.77
CA ASP A 164 -10.99 5.35 -18.01
C ASP A 164 -12.41 4.82 -17.76
N PRO A 165 -13.47 5.64 -17.85
CA PRO A 165 -14.87 5.25 -17.64
C PRO A 165 -15.52 4.61 -18.89
N GLY A 166 -14.72 4.11 -19.85
CA GLY A 166 -15.17 3.66 -21.16
C GLY A 166 -16.37 2.68 -21.18
N PRO A 167 -16.97 2.45 -22.37
CA PRO A 167 -18.27 1.78 -22.53
C PRO A 167 -18.31 0.31 -22.06
N GLY A 168 -17.16 -0.31 -21.76
CA GLY A 168 -17.04 -1.65 -21.18
C GLY A 168 -17.01 -1.69 -19.65
N GLY A 169 -17.29 -0.57 -18.99
CA GLY A 169 -17.10 -0.37 -17.55
C GLY A 169 -15.76 0.30 -17.24
N PRO A 170 -15.61 0.89 -16.05
CA PRO A 170 -14.42 1.66 -15.71
C PRO A 170 -13.19 0.74 -15.59
N SER A 171 -12.03 1.28 -15.99
CA SER A 171 -10.73 0.64 -15.80
C SER A 171 -9.75 1.60 -15.14
N LEU A 172 -8.89 1.05 -14.29
CA LEU A 172 -7.88 1.79 -13.53
C LEU A 172 -6.50 1.29 -13.92
N SER A 173 -5.67 2.15 -14.50
CA SER A 173 -4.28 1.86 -14.83
C SER A 173 -3.35 2.46 -13.78
N LEU A 174 -2.48 1.63 -13.21
CA LEU A 174 -1.44 2.03 -12.25
C LEU A 174 -0.07 1.81 -12.89
N ARG A 175 0.66 2.90 -13.14
CA ARG A 175 1.92 2.89 -13.89
C ARG A 175 3.05 3.52 -13.09
N LEU A 176 4.06 2.72 -12.77
CA LEU A 176 5.29 3.21 -12.16
C LEU A 176 6.17 3.79 -13.27
N MET A 177 6.38 5.10 -13.18
CA MET A 177 7.17 5.90 -14.11
C MET A 177 8.50 6.23 -13.46
N ASP A 178 9.58 6.33 -14.23
CA ASP A 178 10.84 6.87 -13.71
C ASP A 178 10.88 8.41 -13.73
N ILE A 179 12.02 8.99 -13.38
CA ILE A 179 12.22 10.46 -13.36
C ILE A 179 12.14 11.14 -14.74
N TYR A 180 12.25 10.38 -15.83
CA TYR A 180 12.17 10.88 -17.21
C TYR A 180 10.76 10.70 -17.81
N GLY A 181 9.84 10.08 -17.07
CA GLY A 181 8.50 9.76 -17.54
C GLY A 181 8.46 8.49 -18.42
N GLU A 182 9.48 7.64 -18.34
CA GLU A 182 9.46 6.31 -18.96
C GLU A 182 8.72 5.32 -18.06
N GLU A 183 7.82 4.54 -18.64
CA GLU A 183 7.13 3.46 -17.92
C GLU A 183 8.10 2.35 -17.55
N ARG A 184 8.13 1.97 -16.27
CA ARG A 184 8.93 0.87 -15.73
C ARG A 184 8.08 -0.37 -15.44
N TYR A 185 6.81 -0.15 -15.09
CA TYR A 185 5.86 -1.21 -14.78
C TYR A 185 4.43 -0.68 -14.84
N ALA A 186 3.49 -1.50 -15.29
CA ALA A 186 2.08 -1.13 -15.38
C ALA A 186 1.17 -2.33 -15.06
N VAL A 187 0.04 -2.02 -14.41
CA VAL A 187 -1.10 -2.93 -14.25
C VAL A 187 -2.37 -2.16 -14.62
N THR A 188 -3.27 -2.80 -15.38
CA THR A 188 -4.61 -2.28 -15.64
C THR A 188 -5.64 -3.18 -14.99
N GLN A 189 -6.38 -2.62 -14.05
CA GLN A 189 -7.46 -3.27 -13.34
C GLN A 189 -8.79 -2.90 -14.00
N ARG A 190 -9.68 -3.88 -14.15
CA ARG A 190 -11.02 -3.65 -14.68
C ARG A 190 -12.02 -3.87 -13.56
N ALA A 191 -13.16 -3.17 -13.62
CA ALA A 191 -14.25 -3.41 -12.70
C ALA A 191 -14.51 -4.93 -12.57
N PRO A 192 -14.60 -5.47 -11.34
CA PRO A 192 -15.04 -6.83 -11.13
C PRO A 192 -16.34 -7.03 -11.92
N LYS A 193 -16.45 -8.12 -12.69
CA LYS A 193 -17.73 -8.44 -13.33
C LYS A 193 -18.73 -8.65 -12.19
N GLY A 194 -19.72 -7.77 -12.08
CA GLY A 194 -20.85 -8.02 -11.19
C GLY A 194 -21.51 -9.32 -11.60
N ASP A 195 -21.77 -10.19 -10.63
CA ASP A 195 -22.63 -11.37 -10.81
C ASP A 195 -24.06 -10.95 -11.21
#